data_AF-A0A964VGQ3-F1
#
_entry.id   AF-A0A964VGQ3-F1
#
_cell.length_a   1.000
_cell.length_b   1.000
_cell.length_c   1.000
_cell.angle_alpha   90.00
_cell.angle_beta   90.00
_cell.angle_gamma   90.00
#
_symmetry.space_group_name_H-M   'P 1'
#
loop_
_entity.id
_entity.type
_entity.pdbx_description
1 polymer ?
#
loop_
_entity_poly.entity_id
_entity_poly.type
_entity_poly.pdbx_seq_one_letter_code
_entity_poly.pdbx_strand_id
1 'polypeptide(L)'
;MESTPSTSIKWLRERLIQARRAKDLKLLEQVEEGLHALGECRYRCCLLDYERCEAAYYVRLLGYEQGRVRAEIEYPINPRLSLVQLLPLSHLADYHEAKSWDEVHRIYTAIAPYIHQKAVPLEREARPRSPVEEVPRYAESELVQLEPSWSRSRIGWCAAGGLVLAGIFLLLLLKVGH
;
A
#
# COMPACT_ATOMS: atom_id res chain seq x y z
N MET A 1 -13.89 -7.46 35.77
CA MET A 1 -14.19 -6.95 34.42
C MET A 1 -13.07 -6.00 34.05
N GLU A 2 -12.01 -6.52 33.43
CA GLU A 2 -11.01 -5.66 32.80
C GLU A 2 -11.71 -4.97 31.63
N SER A 3 -11.79 -3.64 31.67
CA SER A 3 -12.17 -2.85 30.51
C SER A 3 -11.14 -3.17 29.43
N THR A 4 -11.54 -3.89 28.39
CA THR A 4 -10.77 -3.93 27.15
C THR A 4 -10.44 -2.47 26.81
N PRO A 5 -9.15 -2.09 26.69
CA PRO A 5 -8.82 -0.74 26.27
C PRO A 5 -9.60 -0.49 24.99
N SER A 6 -10.43 0.56 24.98
CA SER A 6 -11.23 0.90 23.80
C SER A 6 -10.26 1.08 22.64
N THR A 7 -10.20 0.11 21.73
CA THR A 7 -9.34 0.18 20.55
C THR A 7 -9.59 1.52 19.87
N SER A 8 -8.52 2.27 19.57
CA SER A 8 -8.59 3.60 18.95
C SER A 8 -7.50 3.75 17.90
N ILE A 9 -7.60 4.76 17.04
CA ILE A 9 -6.59 5.00 16.00
C ILE A 9 -5.24 5.33 16.63
N LYS A 10 -5.23 6.11 17.72
CA LYS A 10 -4.02 6.37 18.49
C LYS A 10 -3.32 5.08 18.93
N TRP A 11 -4.07 4.18 19.57
CA TRP A 11 -3.54 2.93 20.08
C TRP A 11 -2.97 2.06 18.95
N LEU A 12 -3.68 1.96 17.82
CA LEU A 12 -3.22 1.19 16.66
C LEU A 12 -1.97 1.78 16.02
N ARG A 13 -1.89 3.11 15.91
CA ARG A 13 -0.70 3.79 15.39
C ARG A 13 0.52 3.59 16.29
N GLU A 14 0.34 3.68 17.61
CA GLU A 14 1.40 3.39 18.59
C GLU A 14 1.87 1.94 18.50
N ARG A 15 0.93 0.98 18.36
CA ARG A 15 1.27 -0.44 18.15
C ARG A 15 1.97 -0.70 16.84
N LEU A 16 1.57 -0.04 15.76
CA LEU A 16 2.28 -0.12 14.48
C LEU A 16 3.73 0.37 14.60
N ILE A 17 3.96 1.49 15.29
CA ILE A 17 5.32 1.99 15.54
C ILE A 17 6.14 0.96 16.33
N GLN A 18 5.57 0.39 17.38
CA GLN A 18 6.24 -0.63 18.20
C GLN A 18 6.55 -1.88 17.37
N ALA A 19 5.60 -2.37 16.58
CA ALA A 19 5.78 -3.49 15.67
C ALA A 19 6.93 -3.26 14.70
N ARG A 20 7.01 -2.06 14.10
CA ARG A 20 8.09 -1.67 13.19
C ARG A 20 9.46 -1.61 13.89
N ARG A 21 9.51 -1.09 15.12
CA ARG A 21 10.74 -1.02 15.92
C ARG A 21 11.25 -2.40 16.31
N ALA A 22 10.36 -3.26 16.78
CA ALA A 22 10.69 -4.59 17.27
C ALA A 22 10.79 -5.64 16.14
N LYS A 23 10.36 -5.31 14.92
CA LYS A 23 10.12 -6.28 13.82
C LYS A 23 9.20 -7.42 14.26
N ASP A 24 8.19 -7.09 15.06
CA ASP A 24 7.29 -8.05 15.69
C ASP A 24 6.01 -8.22 14.84
N LEU A 25 5.86 -9.40 14.24
CA LEU A 25 4.71 -9.74 13.41
C LEU A 25 3.42 -9.89 14.23
N LYS A 26 3.50 -10.33 15.49
CA LYS A 26 2.31 -10.47 16.35
C LYS A 26 1.68 -9.12 16.68
N LEU A 27 2.53 -8.09 16.84
CA LEU A 27 2.02 -6.72 17.01
C LEU A 27 1.38 -6.18 15.73
N LEU A 28 1.83 -6.62 14.54
CA LEU A 28 1.16 -6.28 13.29
C LEU A 28 -0.21 -6.96 13.21
N GLU A 29 -0.31 -8.25 13.53
CA GLU A 29 -1.59 -8.98 13.57
C GLU A 29 -2.61 -8.27 14.49
N GLN A 30 -2.20 -7.84 15.68
CA GLN A 30 -3.07 -7.06 16.58
C GLN A 30 -3.52 -5.72 15.99
N VAL A 31 -2.67 -5.07 15.19
CA VAL A 31 -3.05 -3.83 14.48
C VAL A 31 -4.10 -4.15 13.42
N GLU A 32 -3.93 -5.22 12.65
CA GLU A 32 -4.89 -5.63 11.62
C GLU A 32 -6.24 -6.01 12.22
N GLU A 33 -6.25 -6.85 13.26
CA GLU A 33 -7.47 -7.20 14.01
C GLU A 33 -8.18 -5.97 14.57
N GLY A 34 -7.42 -5.04 15.15
CA GLY A 34 -7.97 -3.79 15.67
C GLY A 34 -8.56 -2.90 14.58
N LEU A 35 -7.93 -2.82 13.40
CA LEU A 35 -8.48 -2.07 12.27
C LEU A 35 -9.75 -2.72 11.71
N HIS A 36 -9.83 -4.05 11.69
CA HIS A 36 -11.07 -4.75 11.34
C HIS A 36 -12.19 -4.41 12.33
N ALA A 37 -11.94 -4.50 13.64
CA ALA A 37 -12.91 -4.16 14.67
C ALA A 37 -13.38 -2.69 14.59
N LEU A 38 -12.47 -1.76 14.29
CA LEU A 38 -12.84 -0.35 14.06
C LEU A 38 -13.67 -0.16 12.78
N GLY A 39 -13.42 -0.95 11.74
CA GLY A 39 -14.23 -0.95 10.51
C GLY A 39 -15.65 -1.46 10.76
N GLU A 40 -15.82 -2.53 11.53
CA GLU A 40 -17.13 -3.10 11.87
C GLU A 40 -18.02 -2.10 12.61
N CYS A 41 -17.44 -1.34 13.55
CA CYS A 41 -18.17 -0.30 14.29
C CYS A 41 -18.24 1.06 13.56
N ARG A 42 -17.76 1.13 12.31
CA ARG A 42 -17.73 2.36 11.51
C ARG A 42 -17.07 3.52 12.26
N TYR A 43 -15.94 3.23 12.91
CA TYR A 43 -15.22 4.19 13.73
C TYR A 43 -14.92 5.47 12.95
N ARG A 44 -15.12 6.63 13.58
CA ARG A 44 -14.90 7.91 12.92
C ARG A 44 -13.66 8.61 13.45
N CYS A 45 -12.85 9.14 12.55
CA CYS A 45 -11.58 9.77 12.87
C CYS A 45 -11.22 10.85 11.85
N CYS A 46 -10.06 11.46 12.00
CA CYS A 46 -9.52 12.44 11.05
C CYS A 46 -8.48 11.81 10.14
N LEU A 47 -8.45 12.26 8.89
CA LEU A 47 -7.29 12.18 8.01
C LEU A 47 -6.43 13.43 8.20
N LEU A 48 -5.14 13.23 8.46
CA LEU A 48 -4.17 14.29 8.68
C LEU A 48 -3.46 14.69 7.39
N ASP A 49 -3.26 16.00 7.23
CA ASP A 49 -2.35 16.59 6.24
C ASP A 49 -1.11 17.09 7.00
N TYR A 50 0.02 16.39 6.82
CA TYR A 50 1.28 16.77 7.49
C TYR A 50 2.00 17.93 6.82
N GLU A 51 1.69 18.26 5.58
CA GLU A 51 2.25 19.46 4.94
C GLU A 51 1.65 20.72 5.55
N ARG A 52 0.35 20.68 5.83
CA ARG A 52 -0.38 21.78 6.48
C ARG A 52 -0.44 21.68 8.00
N CYS A 53 -0.04 20.53 8.57
CA CYS A 53 -0.10 20.23 9.99
C CYS A 53 -1.52 20.43 10.57
N GLU A 54 -2.53 19.92 9.87
CA GLU A 54 -3.94 20.02 10.26
C GLU A 54 -4.72 18.74 9.93
N ALA A 55 -5.93 18.61 10.49
CA ALA A 55 -6.88 17.61 10.06
C ALA A 55 -7.53 18.06 8.73
N ALA A 56 -7.37 17.27 7.68
CA ALA A 56 -7.87 17.60 6.35
C ALA A 56 -9.30 17.10 6.10
N TYR A 57 -9.63 15.91 6.60
CA TYR A 57 -10.96 15.30 6.37
C TYR A 57 -11.45 14.52 7.58
N TYR A 58 -12.76 14.53 7.77
CA TYR A 58 -13.46 13.56 8.61
C TYR A 58 -13.71 12.30 7.80
N VAL A 59 -13.29 11.16 8.36
CA VAL A 59 -13.45 9.86 7.70
C VAL A 59 -14.10 8.85 8.63
N ARG A 60 -14.75 7.88 8.03
CA ARG A 60 -15.39 6.74 8.67
C ARG A 60 -14.73 5.46 8.18
N LEU A 61 -14.20 4.67 9.09
CA LEU A 61 -13.55 3.41 8.75
C LEU A 61 -14.58 2.42 8.22
N LEU A 62 -14.22 1.72 7.15
CA LEU A 62 -15.00 0.64 6.55
C LEU A 62 -14.34 -0.72 6.76
N GLY A 63 -13.04 -0.74 7.04
CA GLY A 63 -12.26 -1.95 7.25
C GLY A 63 -10.80 -1.75 6.87
N TYR A 64 -10.12 -2.87 6.68
CA TYR A 64 -8.71 -2.93 6.32
C TYR A 64 -8.53 -3.93 5.17
N GLU A 65 -7.84 -3.50 4.12
CA GLU A 65 -7.55 -4.33 2.96
C GLU A 65 -6.23 -3.89 2.30
N GLN A 66 -5.48 -4.85 1.76
CA GLN A 66 -4.23 -4.59 1.03
C GLN A 66 -3.20 -3.76 1.81
N GLY A 67 -3.12 -3.93 3.13
CA GLY A 67 -2.19 -3.17 3.96
C GLY A 67 -2.63 -1.73 4.24
N ARG A 68 -3.87 -1.37 3.93
CA ARG A 68 -4.41 -0.01 4.02
C ARG A 68 -5.79 0.00 4.67
N VAL A 69 -6.10 1.14 5.30
CA VAL A 69 -7.40 1.38 5.91
C VAL A 69 -8.37 1.84 4.83
N ARG A 70 -9.42 1.07 4.60
CA ARG A 70 -10.52 1.48 3.72
C ARG A 70 -11.42 2.43 4.50
N ALA A 71 -11.57 3.66 4.02
CA ALA A 71 -12.32 4.69 4.72
C ALA A 71 -13.22 5.50 3.78
N GLU A 72 -14.39 5.87 4.28
CA GLU A 72 -15.35 6.76 3.64
C GLU A 72 -15.10 8.20 4.11
N ILE A 73 -15.00 9.16 3.19
CA ILE A 73 -14.94 10.59 3.49
C ILE A 73 -16.36 11.08 3.78
N GLU A 74 -16.62 11.61 4.98
CA GLU A 74 -17.99 11.96 5.39
C GLU A 74 -18.52 13.24 4.72
N TYR A 75 -17.64 14.19 4.39
CA TYR A 75 -18.00 15.45 3.74
C TYR A 75 -17.13 15.64 2.49
N PRO A 76 -17.66 15.45 1.27
CA PRO A 76 -16.89 15.69 0.07
C PRO A 76 -16.64 17.20 -0.07
N ILE A 77 -15.50 17.67 0.44
CA ILE A 77 -15.03 19.06 0.25
C ILE A 77 -14.79 19.32 -1.25
N ASN A 78 -14.50 18.27 -2.01
CA ASN A 78 -14.32 18.31 -3.45
C ASN A 78 -15.13 17.18 -4.12
N PRO A 79 -16.08 17.49 -5.01
CA PRO A 79 -16.95 16.49 -5.65
C PRO A 79 -16.20 15.56 -6.61
N ARG A 80 -14.92 15.82 -6.89
CA ARG A 80 -14.07 14.94 -7.72
C ARG A 80 -13.34 13.89 -6.92
N LEU A 81 -13.40 13.92 -5.59
CA LEU A 81 -12.72 12.93 -4.74
C LEU A 81 -13.59 11.67 -4.62
N SER A 82 -12.96 10.50 -4.74
CA SER A 82 -13.64 9.26 -4.41
C SER A 82 -14.12 9.31 -2.96
N LEU A 83 -15.39 8.96 -2.76
CA LEU A 83 -15.98 8.91 -1.44
C LEU A 83 -15.30 7.86 -0.55
N VAL A 84 -14.85 6.74 -1.14
CA VAL A 84 -14.17 5.66 -0.43
C VAL A 84 -12.73 5.54 -0.91
N GLN A 85 -11.78 5.51 0.01
CA GLN A 85 -10.34 5.51 -0.30
C GLN A 85 -9.54 4.56 0.59
N LEU A 86 -8.37 4.15 0.09
CA LEU A 86 -7.39 3.35 0.82
C LEU A 86 -6.29 4.23 1.44
N LEU A 87 -6.42 4.48 2.73
CA LEU A 87 -5.57 5.41 3.48
C LEU A 87 -4.54 4.66 4.33
N PRO A 88 -3.32 5.19 4.48
CA PRO A 88 -2.37 4.65 5.43
C PRO A 88 -2.82 4.95 6.87
N LEU A 89 -2.76 3.96 7.77
CA LEU A 89 -3.06 4.15 9.20
C LEU A 89 -2.24 5.30 9.81
N SER A 90 -1.01 5.50 9.34
CA SER A 90 -0.14 6.56 9.84
C SER A 90 -0.75 7.95 9.75
N HIS A 91 -1.60 8.21 8.76
CA HIS A 91 -2.23 9.53 8.55
C HIS A 91 -3.61 9.64 9.19
N LEU A 92 -4.05 8.64 9.95
CA LEU A 92 -5.30 8.71 10.69
C LEU A 92 -5.02 9.13 12.14
N ALA A 93 -5.94 9.90 12.74
CA ALA A 93 -5.88 10.27 14.15
C ALA A 93 -7.27 10.39 14.77
N ASP A 94 -7.37 10.11 16.07
CA ASP A 94 -8.62 10.29 16.80
C ASP A 94 -8.97 11.79 16.87
N TYR A 95 -10.25 12.15 16.93
CA TYR A 95 -10.70 13.56 16.88
C TYR A 95 -10.08 14.47 17.93
N HIS A 96 -9.78 13.90 19.09
CA HIS A 96 -9.24 14.66 20.19
C HIS A 96 -7.74 14.95 20.04
N GLU A 97 -7.05 14.31 19.08
CA GLU A 97 -5.60 14.43 18.87
C GLU A 97 -5.20 15.42 17.76
N ALA A 98 -6.16 16.01 17.05
CA ALA A 98 -5.88 16.80 15.86
C ALA A 98 -6.51 18.20 15.93
N LYS A 99 -6.49 18.82 17.11
CA LYS A 99 -7.14 20.13 17.34
C LYS A 99 -6.18 21.29 17.14
N SER A 100 -4.88 21.06 17.29
CA SER A 100 -3.86 22.10 17.13
C SER A 100 -2.69 21.63 16.29
N TRP A 101 -1.96 22.61 15.76
CA TRP A 101 -0.72 22.39 15.04
C TRP A 101 0.28 21.56 15.86
N ASP A 102 0.46 21.88 17.15
CA ASP A 102 1.40 21.18 18.03
C ASP A 102 1.05 19.69 18.19
N GLU A 103 -0.23 19.36 18.25
CA GLU A 103 -0.68 17.97 18.37
C GLU A 103 -0.39 17.18 17.08
N VAL A 104 -0.76 17.73 15.92
CA VAL A 104 -0.51 17.09 14.62
C VAL A 104 1.00 16.96 14.36
N HIS A 105 1.78 17.98 14.72
CA HIS A 105 3.23 17.96 14.59
C HIS A 105 3.89 16.89 15.49
N ARG A 106 3.39 16.69 16.71
CA ARG A 106 3.84 15.59 17.59
C ARG A 106 3.55 14.22 16.98
N ILE A 107 2.35 14.03 16.43
CA ILE A 107 2.00 12.78 15.73
C ILE A 107 2.98 12.54 14.59
N TYR A 108 3.14 13.53 13.70
CA TYR A 108 4.06 13.47 12.57
C TYR A 108 5.47 13.10 13.01
N THR A 109 6.02 13.77 14.02
CA THR A 109 7.39 13.52 14.50
C THR A 109 7.59 12.10 15.00
N ALA A 110 6.57 11.52 15.66
CA ALA A 110 6.62 10.14 16.14
C ALA A 110 6.65 9.10 15.01
N ILE A 111 5.96 9.36 13.90
CA ILE A 111 5.86 8.43 12.76
C ILE A 111 6.84 8.75 11.62
N ALA A 112 7.42 9.94 11.58
CA ALA A 112 8.27 10.44 10.50
C ALA A 112 9.37 9.45 10.06
N PRO A 113 10.02 8.70 10.97
CA PRO A 113 11.01 7.70 10.58
C PRO A 113 10.46 6.53 9.75
N TYR A 114 9.15 6.33 9.72
CA TYR A 114 8.49 5.16 9.12
C TYR A 114 7.61 5.51 7.90
N ILE A 115 7.35 6.79 7.65
CA ILE A 115 6.54 7.25 6.51
C ILE A 115 7.43 7.78 5.39
N HIS A 116 7.08 7.45 4.15
CA HIS A 116 7.86 7.85 2.97
C HIS A 116 7.34 9.14 2.34
N GLN A 117 6.07 9.47 2.56
CA GLN A 117 5.38 10.62 2.00
C GLN A 117 4.63 11.34 3.12
N LYS A 118 4.66 12.67 3.08
CA LYS A 118 3.95 13.54 4.04
C LYS A 118 2.49 13.79 3.64
N ALA A 119 2.21 13.77 2.34
CA ALA A 119 0.88 13.90 1.79
C ALA A 119 0.31 12.52 1.46
N VAL A 120 -0.98 12.32 1.75
CA VAL A 120 -1.70 11.14 1.29
C VAL A 120 -2.22 11.40 -0.14
N PRO A 121 -1.87 10.55 -1.12
CA PRO A 121 -2.48 10.64 -2.44
C PRO A 121 -3.96 10.27 -2.33
N LEU A 122 -4.83 11.24 -2.60
CA LEU A 122 -6.27 11.03 -2.61
C LEU A 122 -6.75 10.58 -3.99
N GLU A 123 -7.55 9.54 -4.01
CA GLU A 123 -8.16 9.02 -5.23
C GLU A 123 -9.26 9.98 -5.71
N ARG A 124 -9.25 10.24 -7.02
CA ARG A 124 -10.27 11.05 -7.68
C ARG A 124 -11.24 10.13 -8.40
N GLU A 125 -12.52 10.48 -8.37
CA GLU A 125 -13.50 9.83 -9.21
C GLU A 125 -13.01 9.87 -10.65
N ALA A 126 -12.91 8.69 -11.25
CA ALA A 126 -12.72 8.61 -12.68
C ALA A 126 -13.90 9.35 -13.32
N ARG A 127 -13.63 10.34 -14.19
CA ARG A 127 -14.68 10.87 -15.05
C ARG A 127 -15.41 9.68 -15.68
N PRO A 128 -16.75 9.64 -15.71
CA PRO A 128 -17.41 8.72 -16.61
C PRO A 128 -16.81 8.97 -17.98
N ARG A 129 -16.20 7.93 -18.58
CA ARG A 129 -15.86 7.95 -19.99
C ARG A 129 -17.21 8.19 -20.68
N SER A 130 -17.40 9.34 -21.31
CA SER A 130 -18.61 9.57 -22.10
C SER A 130 -18.80 8.38 -23.04
N PRO A 131 -19.97 7.74 -23.05
CA PRO A 131 -20.28 6.78 -24.09
C PRO A 131 -20.58 7.54 -25.39
N VAL A 132 -20.08 6.99 -26.49
CA VAL A 132 -20.40 7.28 -27.91
C VAL A 132 -19.54 8.36 -28.58
N GLU A 133 -18.58 7.93 -29.41
CA GLU A 133 -18.64 8.16 -30.87
C GLU A 133 -17.84 7.07 -31.63
N GLU A 134 -18.63 6.14 -32.18
CA GLU A 134 -18.52 5.40 -33.43
C GLU A 134 -17.26 4.57 -33.81
N VAL A 135 -17.51 3.26 -33.93
CA VAL A 135 -16.76 2.33 -34.79
C VAL A 135 -17.25 2.47 -36.22
N PRO A 136 -16.37 2.71 -37.22
CA PRO A 136 -16.64 2.28 -38.58
C PRO A 136 -16.04 0.89 -38.82
N ARG A 137 -16.91 -0.07 -39.15
CA ARG A 137 -16.56 -1.37 -39.71
C ARG A 137 -16.24 -1.27 -41.20
N TYR A 138 -15.06 -1.79 -41.56
CA TYR A 138 -14.65 -2.53 -42.77
C TYR A 138 -14.95 -2.01 -44.19
N ALA A 139 -13.89 -1.81 -44.97
CA ALA A 139 -13.42 -2.58 -46.14
C ALA A 139 -12.21 -1.79 -46.72
N GLU A 140 -11.08 -2.30 -47.18
CA GLU A 140 -10.74 -3.48 -47.99
C GLU A 140 -9.21 -3.68 -47.80
N SER A 141 -8.74 -4.86 -47.42
CA SER A 141 -8.15 -5.86 -48.34
C SER A 141 -6.95 -5.36 -49.16
N GLU A 142 -5.73 -5.51 -48.63
CA GLU A 142 -4.63 -6.00 -49.47
C GLU A 142 -3.90 -7.13 -48.74
N LEU A 143 -4.10 -8.33 -49.29
CA LEU A 143 -3.34 -9.54 -49.04
C LEU A 143 -1.89 -9.32 -49.45
N VAL A 144 -0.96 -9.49 -48.51
CA VAL A 144 0.34 -10.09 -48.82
C VAL A 144 0.60 -11.19 -47.80
N GLN A 145 0.33 -12.42 -48.23
CA GLN A 145 0.93 -13.63 -47.66
C GLN A 145 2.45 -13.52 -47.78
N LEU A 146 3.19 -13.86 -46.72
CA LEU A 146 4.33 -14.78 -46.80
C LEU A 146 4.78 -15.21 -45.40
N GLU A 147 4.98 -16.52 -45.30
CA GLU A 147 5.31 -17.36 -44.16
C GLU A 147 6.60 -17.01 -43.39
N PRO A 148 6.78 -17.60 -42.19
CA PRO A 148 7.80 -17.22 -41.23
C PRO A 148 9.11 -17.99 -41.46
N SER A 149 10.23 -17.29 -41.55
CA SER A 149 11.54 -17.95 -41.44
C SER A 149 12.62 -17.05 -40.86
N TRP A 150 13.15 -17.52 -39.73
CA TRP A 150 14.57 -17.47 -39.36
C TRP A 150 15.18 -16.16 -38.83
N SER A 151 15.68 -16.29 -37.59
CA SER A 151 17.11 -16.13 -37.24
C SER A 151 17.54 -14.86 -36.49
N ARG A 152 18.04 -15.12 -35.26
CA ARG A 152 19.12 -14.43 -34.51
C ARG A 152 18.83 -13.01 -34.04
N SER A 153 19.18 -12.53 -32.85
CA SER A 153 19.94 -12.96 -31.65
C SER A 153 19.58 -11.88 -30.61
N ARG A 154 19.42 -12.12 -29.31
CA ARG A 154 20.50 -12.40 -28.35
C ARG A 154 19.86 -12.93 -27.05
N ILE A 155 20.15 -14.19 -26.74
CA ILE A 155 20.19 -14.74 -25.39
C ILE A 155 21.65 -14.65 -24.95
N GLY A 156 21.92 -14.30 -23.69
CA GLY A 156 23.24 -14.61 -23.14
C GLY A 156 23.64 -13.88 -21.87
N TRP A 157 22.91 -14.04 -20.76
CA TRP A 157 23.50 -13.88 -19.40
C TRP A 157 22.83 -14.90 -18.45
N CYS A 158 23.21 -16.17 -18.57
CA CYS A 158 23.04 -17.21 -17.56
C CYS A 158 24.24 -18.16 -17.64
N ALA A 159 25.40 -17.69 -17.18
CA ALA A 159 26.60 -18.52 -17.06
C ALA A 159 27.51 -17.99 -15.94
N ALA A 160 27.03 -18.06 -14.70
CA ALA A 160 27.89 -17.90 -13.52
C ALA A 160 27.65 -18.98 -12.44
N GLY A 161 26.61 -19.82 -12.54
CA GLY A 161 26.32 -20.87 -11.55
C GLY A 161 26.90 -22.26 -11.85
N GLY A 162 27.30 -22.55 -13.09
CA GLY A 162 27.65 -23.91 -13.52
C GLY A 162 29.11 -24.33 -13.32
N LEU A 163 30.04 -23.39 -13.13
CA LEU A 163 31.48 -23.69 -13.07
C LEU A 163 32.01 -24.03 -11.67
N VAL A 164 31.26 -23.74 -10.61
CA VAL A 164 31.67 -24.07 -9.23
C VAL A 164 31.39 -25.53 -8.87
N LEU A 165 30.34 -26.14 -9.42
CA LEU A 165 29.97 -27.52 -9.12
C LEU A 165 30.83 -28.56 -9.85
N ALA A 166 31.33 -28.25 -11.06
CA ALA A 166 32.23 -29.15 -11.80
C ALA A 166 33.64 -29.22 -11.16
N GLY A 167 34.13 -28.13 -10.55
CA GLY A 167 35.43 -28.10 -9.89
C GLY A 167 35.49 -28.94 -8.60
N ILE A 168 34.41 -28.96 -7.81
CA ILE A 168 34.34 -29.73 -6.57
C ILE A 168 34.24 -31.24 -6.86
N PHE A 169 33.54 -31.64 -7.93
CA PHE A 169 33.41 -33.05 -8.31
C PHE A 169 34.74 -33.65 -8.83
N LEU A 170 35.56 -32.86 -9.54
CA LEU A 170 36.87 -33.31 -10.02
C LEU A 170 37.91 -33.45 -8.89
N LEU A 171 37.85 -32.58 -7.88
CA LEU A 171 38.72 -32.64 -6.70
C LEU A 171 38.40 -33.84 -5.78
N LEU A 172 37.14 -34.29 -5.74
CA LEU A 172 36.75 -35.48 -4.98
C LEU A 172 37.21 -36.78 -5.67
N LEU A 173 37.24 -36.84 -7.00
CA LEU A 173 37.71 -38.01 -7.74
C LEU A 173 39.23 -38.21 -7.65
N LEU A 174 40.02 -37.14 -7.55
CA LEU A 174 41.48 -37.24 -7.42
C LEU A 174 41.96 -37.69 -6.03
N LYS A 175 41.13 -37.60 -5.00
CA LYS A 175 41.52 -37.97 -3.62
C LYS A 175 41.20 -39.42 -3.24
N VAL A 176 40.47 -40.16 -4.08
CA VAL A 176 40.10 -41.57 -3.85
C VAL A 176 41.03 -42.54 -4.62
N GLY A 177 41.87 -42.02 -5.52
CA GLY A 177 42.73 -42.82 -6.38
C GLY A 177 44.22 -42.86 -6.00
N HIS A 178 44.59 -42.64 -4.74
CA HIS A 178 46.00 -42.76 -4.31
C HIS A 178 46.17 -43.29 -2.88
#